data_AF-A0AAD4J1G7-F1
#
_entry.id   AF-A0AAD4J1G7-F1
#
_cell.length_a   1.000
_cell.length_b   1.000
_cell.length_c   1.000
_cell.angle_alpha   90.00
_cell.angle_beta   90.00
_cell.angle_gamma   90.00
#
_symmetry.space_group_name_H-M   'P 1'
#
loop_
_entity.id
_entity.type
_entity.pdbx_description
1 polymer ?
#
loop_
_entity_poly.entity_id
_entity_poly.type
_entity_poly.pdbx_seq_one_letter_code
_entity_poly.pdbx_strand_id
1 'polypeptide(L)'
;MATSAHSAVEQLPEVPWYSALKDSGTECATSIYELTVKDIHGNDVPLSNYHGKVLLIVNVASKCGLTQSNYKELNILYDKYKDRAFEILAFPCNQFASQEPGTNEEIEEAVCTRFKADFPIFDKIEVNGKNTAPLYKFLKSERGGLFVNAIKWNFTKFLVNKEGKVVERYAPTTSPLAIERDARYVVVGLWLECEQTVLLIQKWEIPRQVMSSGLHSCTNTPRSARITDAMEGYGINRIIEITSFADDENRFIAVQDLYKSFNGDGGNE
;
A
#
# COMPACT_ATOMS: atom_id res chain seq x y z
N MET A 1 -40.40 37.15 -8.44
CA MET A 1 -39.44 36.59 -9.42
C MET A 1 -38.23 36.10 -8.64
N ALA A 2 -38.15 34.81 -8.38
CA ALA A 2 -37.01 34.19 -7.69
C ALA A 2 -36.25 33.34 -8.71
N THR A 3 -34.99 33.68 -8.99
CA THR A 3 -34.12 32.89 -9.86
C THR A 3 -33.13 32.13 -9.00
N SER A 4 -33.25 30.80 -9.04
CA SER A 4 -32.39 29.81 -8.40
C SER A 4 -31.03 29.76 -9.10
N ALA A 5 -29.93 29.84 -8.34
CA ALA A 5 -28.60 29.50 -8.82
C ALA A 5 -28.36 28.00 -8.60
N HIS A 6 -28.31 27.21 -9.68
CA HIS A 6 -27.71 25.88 -9.66
C HIS A 6 -26.22 26.04 -9.99
N SER A 7 -25.36 25.64 -9.05
CA SER A 7 -23.92 25.52 -9.25
C SER A 7 -23.67 24.32 -10.17
N ALA A 8 -23.03 24.58 -11.31
CA ALA A 8 -22.49 23.56 -12.18
C ALA A 8 -21.22 22.99 -11.52
N VAL A 9 -21.24 21.70 -11.20
CA VAL A 9 -20.02 20.94 -10.89
C VAL A 9 -19.32 20.72 -12.22
N GLU A 10 -18.14 21.29 -12.37
CA GLU A 10 -17.28 21.16 -13.54
C GLU A 10 -16.84 19.69 -13.65
N GLN A 11 -17.36 18.97 -14.65
CA GLN A 11 -16.99 17.59 -14.93
C GLN A 11 -15.55 17.55 -15.45
N LEU A 12 -14.67 16.87 -14.71
CA LEU A 12 -13.30 16.59 -15.15
C LEU A 12 -13.33 15.73 -16.42
N PRO A 13 -12.40 15.95 -17.38
CA PRO A 13 -12.42 15.27 -18.67
C PRO A 13 -12.15 13.77 -18.50
N GLU A 14 -12.98 12.93 -19.14
CA GLU A 14 -12.78 11.48 -19.14
C GLU A 14 -11.46 11.11 -19.81
N VAL A 15 -10.65 10.32 -19.10
CA VAL A 15 -9.38 9.79 -19.60
C VAL A 15 -9.64 8.71 -20.67
N PRO A 16 -9.11 8.84 -21.91
CA PRO A 16 -9.48 7.96 -23.03
C PRO A 16 -9.21 6.46 -22.84
N TRP A 17 -8.29 6.09 -21.94
CA TRP A 17 -8.01 4.68 -21.65
C TRP A 17 -9.05 4.05 -20.71
N TYR A 18 -9.85 4.86 -19.99
CA TYR A 18 -10.92 4.40 -19.09
C TYR A 18 -12.14 3.89 -19.88
N SER A 19 -12.48 4.54 -20.98
CA SER A 19 -13.59 4.14 -21.86
C SER A 19 -13.32 2.79 -22.55
N ALA A 20 -12.06 2.49 -22.85
CA ALA A 20 -11.64 1.22 -23.46
C ALA A 20 -11.74 0.00 -22.51
N LEU A 21 -11.78 0.22 -21.19
CA LEU A 21 -11.93 -0.85 -20.19
C LEU A 21 -13.40 -1.26 -19.99
N LYS A 22 -14.35 -0.33 -20.18
CA LYS A 22 -15.80 -0.56 -20.01
C LYS A 22 -16.38 -1.56 -21.01
N ASP A 23 -15.77 -1.70 -22.19
CA ASP A 23 -16.25 -2.59 -23.26
C ASP A 23 -15.94 -4.09 -23.03
N SER A 24 -15.29 -4.44 -21.91
CA SER A 24 -14.83 -5.81 -21.62
C SER A 24 -15.53 -6.50 -20.44
N GLY A 25 -16.78 -6.14 -20.11
CA GLY A 25 -17.68 -6.97 -19.29
C GLY A 25 -17.18 -7.46 -17.91
N THR A 26 -16.08 -6.91 -17.40
CA THR A 26 -15.54 -7.14 -16.07
C THR A 26 -15.18 -5.76 -15.54
N GLU A 27 -16.08 -5.15 -14.76
CA GLU A 27 -15.73 -3.95 -14.00
C GLU A 27 -14.60 -4.33 -13.03
N CYS A 28 -13.37 -3.90 -13.33
CA CYS A 28 -12.31 -3.88 -12.35
C CYS A 28 -12.72 -2.85 -11.29
N ALA A 29 -12.89 -3.32 -10.05
CA ALA A 29 -13.21 -2.48 -8.90
C ALA A 29 -12.34 -1.23 -8.88
N THR A 30 -12.94 -0.06 -8.62
CA THR A 30 -12.19 1.20 -8.56
C THR A 30 -11.43 1.38 -7.25
N SER A 31 -11.83 0.63 -6.23
CA SER A 31 -11.16 0.53 -4.93
C SER A 31 -11.18 -0.92 -4.44
N ILE A 32 -10.16 -1.28 -3.66
CA ILE A 32 -10.12 -2.57 -2.96
C ILE A 32 -11.34 -2.79 -2.06
N TYR A 33 -11.96 -1.71 -1.58
CA TYR A 33 -13.10 -1.77 -0.65
C TYR A 33 -14.43 -2.19 -1.30
N GLU A 34 -14.49 -2.28 -2.63
CA GLU A 34 -15.64 -2.87 -3.34
C GLU A 34 -15.54 -4.41 -3.40
N LEU A 35 -14.42 -4.98 -2.97
CA LEU A 35 -14.17 -6.41 -3.05
C LEU A 35 -14.59 -7.13 -1.76
N THR A 36 -15.03 -8.37 -1.93
CA THR A 36 -15.28 -9.33 -0.85
C THR A 36 -14.34 -10.52 -1.02
N VAL A 37 -13.77 -10.96 0.09
CA VAL A 37 -12.92 -12.15 0.18
C VAL A 37 -13.54 -13.15 1.15
N LYS A 38 -12.97 -14.35 1.26
CA LYS A 38 -13.40 -15.35 2.25
C LYS A 38 -12.39 -15.45 3.37
N ASP A 39 -12.85 -15.47 4.62
CA ASP A 39 -11.98 -15.84 5.74
C ASP A 39 -11.55 -17.32 5.66
N ILE A 40 -10.68 -17.75 6.57
CA ILE A 40 -10.20 -19.13 6.58
C ILE A 40 -11.32 -20.18 6.78
N HIS A 41 -12.46 -19.77 7.33
CA HIS A 41 -13.64 -20.62 7.53
C HIS A 41 -14.65 -20.56 6.36
N GLY A 42 -14.35 -19.79 5.30
CA GLY A 42 -15.18 -19.65 4.11
C GLY A 42 -16.28 -18.58 4.18
N ASN A 43 -16.36 -17.82 5.28
CA ASN A 43 -17.33 -16.73 5.42
C ASN A 43 -16.91 -15.53 4.59
N ASP A 44 -17.88 -14.82 4.02
CA ASP A 44 -17.61 -13.61 3.25
C ASP A 44 -17.20 -12.46 4.17
N VAL A 45 -16.06 -11.83 3.84
CA VAL A 45 -15.49 -10.67 4.52
C VAL A 45 -15.36 -9.53 3.49
N PRO A 46 -16.23 -8.51 3.57
CA PRO A 46 -16.07 -7.30 2.78
C PRO A 46 -14.77 -6.59 3.16
N LEU A 47 -13.95 -6.22 2.17
CA LEU A 47 -12.70 -5.51 2.45
C LEU A 47 -12.96 -4.08 2.94
N SER A 48 -14.16 -3.53 2.73
CA SER A 48 -14.62 -2.28 3.33
C SER A 48 -14.56 -2.28 4.87
N ASN A 49 -14.56 -3.44 5.53
CA ASN A 49 -14.34 -3.56 6.97
C ASN A 49 -12.97 -3.02 7.41
N TYR A 50 -12.01 -2.91 6.49
CA TYR A 50 -10.67 -2.41 6.73
C TYR A 50 -10.48 -0.95 6.24
N HIS A 51 -11.57 -0.24 5.94
CA HIS A 51 -11.51 1.17 5.55
C HIS A 51 -10.81 2.02 6.62
N GLY A 52 -9.94 2.94 6.20
CA GLY A 52 -9.18 3.79 7.13
C GLY A 52 -7.96 3.11 7.75
N LYS A 53 -7.71 1.83 7.46
CA LYS A 53 -6.47 1.13 7.83
C LYS A 53 -5.50 1.06 6.66
N VAL A 54 -4.22 1.11 6.97
CA VAL A 54 -3.14 0.71 6.06
C VAL A 54 -3.06 -0.80 6.03
N LEU A 55 -3.06 -1.41 4.84
CA LEU A 55 -3.07 -2.86 4.71
C LEU A 55 -1.75 -3.33 4.13
N LEU A 56 -1.16 -4.35 4.75
CA LEU A 56 -0.11 -5.15 4.14
C LEU A 56 -0.68 -6.49 3.70
N ILE A 57 -0.93 -6.63 2.40
CA ILE A 57 -1.54 -7.82 1.80
C ILE A 57 -0.45 -8.76 1.32
N VAL A 58 -0.45 -10.02 1.75
CA VAL A 58 0.64 -10.96 1.50
C VAL A 58 0.11 -12.32 1.04
N ASN A 59 0.67 -12.89 -0.03
CA ASN A 59 0.41 -14.31 -0.34
C ASN A 59 1.38 -15.18 0.47
N VAL A 60 0.88 -16.17 1.20
CA VAL A 60 1.69 -16.98 2.13
C VAL A 60 1.71 -18.45 1.74
N ALA A 61 2.72 -19.15 2.27
CA ALA A 61 2.88 -20.61 2.17
C ALA A 61 3.51 -21.17 3.45
N SER A 62 3.07 -22.32 3.94
CA SER A 62 3.58 -22.96 5.18
C SER A 62 4.84 -23.80 4.99
N LYS A 63 5.11 -24.26 3.76
CA LYS A 63 6.25 -25.14 3.40
C LYS A 63 7.28 -24.47 2.49
N CYS A 64 7.40 -23.14 2.56
CA CYS A 64 8.37 -22.38 1.78
C CYS A 64 9.66 -22.12 2.59
N GLY A 65 10.81 -22.04 1.92
CA GLY A 65 12.08 -21.68 2.57
C GLY A 65 12.09 -20.28 3.19
N LEU A 66 11.16 -19.41 2.77
CA LEU A 66 11.00 -18.04 3.28
C LEU A 66 10.01 -17.95 4.45
N THR A 67 9.29 -19.03 4.79
CA THR A 67 8.18 -19.01 5.74
C THR A 67 8.60 -18.59 7.15
N GLN A 68 9.69 -19.18 7.67
CA GLN A 68 10.17 -18.92 9.03
C GLN A 68 10.51 -17.45 9.26
N SER A 69 11.31 -16.85 8.38
CA SER A 69 11.69 -15.43 8.51
C SER A 69 10.51 -14.50 8.26
N ASN A 70 9.67 -14.78 7.26
CA ASN A 70 8.55 -13.92 6.94
C ASN A 70 7.52 -13.87 8.06
N TYR A 71 7.04 -15.01 8.58
CA TYR A 71 6.07 -14.98 9.68
C TYR A 71 6.63 -14.31 10.92
N LYS A 72 7.89 -14.59 11.28
CA LYS A 72 8.56 -13.92 12.40
C LYS A 72 8.56 -12.39 12.25
N GLU A 73 8.96 -11.90 11.09
CA GLU A 73 9.07 -10.47 10.84
C GLU A 73 7.70 -9.79 10.66
N LEU A 74 6.72 -10.48 10.07
CA LEU A 74 5.33 -10.00 9.99
C LEU A 74 4.72 -9.88 11.40
N ASN A 75 4.96 -10.84 12.30
CA ASN A 75 4.48 -10.74 13.68
C ASN A 75 5.10 -9.54 14.40
N ILE A 76 6.41 -9.32 14.27
CA ILE A 76 7.09 -8.15 14.86
C ILE A 76 6.47 -6.85 14.33
N LEU A 77 6.25 -6.76 13.02
CA LEU A 77 5.63 -5.59 12.41
C LEU A 77 4.19 -5.41 12.90
N TYR A 78 3.41 -6.48 12.94
CA TYR A 78 2.01 -6.44 13.36
C TYR A 78 1.86 -6.03 14.82
N ASP A 79 2.63 -6.64 15.74
CA ASP A 79 2.59 -6.28 17.16
C ASP A 79 2.92 -4.81 17.42
N LYS A 80 3.76 -4.21 16.57
CA LYS A 80 4.13 -2.80 16.69
C LYS A 80 3.04 -1.84 16.19
N TYR A 81 2.25 -2.24 15.18
CA TYR A 81 1.36 -1.32 14.47
C TYR A 81 -0.13 -1.70 14.46
N LYS A 82 -0.55 -2.87 14.96
CA LYS A 82 -1.95 -3.32 14.91
C LYS A 82 -2.96 -2.34 15.54
N ASP A 83 -2.52 -1.61 16.57
CA ASP A 83 -3.33 -0.58 17.24
C ASP A 83 -3.21 0.82 16.59
N ARG A 84 -2.49 0.94 15.47
CA ARG A 84 -2.16 2.21 14.78
C ARG A 84 -2.77 2.26 13.38
N ALA A 85 -4.01 1.79 13.24
CA ALA A 85 -4.73 1.72 11.97
C ALA A 85 -3.93 0.98 10.87
N PHE A 86 -3.32 -0.14 11.23
CA PHE A 86 -2.58 -1.02 10.33
C PHE A 86 -3.10 -2.45 10.47
N GLU A 87 -3.12 -3.19 9.36
CA GLU A 87 -3.58 -4.58 9.32
C GLU A 87 -2.73 -5.40 8.35
N ILE A 88 -2.49 -6.67 8.67
CA ILE A 88 -1.89 -7.62 7.74
C ILE A 88 -2.98 -8.58 7.27
N LEU A 89 -3.17 -8.70 5.95
CA LEU A 89 -4.11 -9.65 5.36
C LEU A 89 -3.33 -10.74 4.63
N ALA A 90 -3.29 -11.95 5.20
CA ALA A 90 -2.52 -13.05 4.65
C ALA A 90 -3.40 -14.05 3.89
N PHE A 91 -3.01 -14.33 2.65
CA PHE A 91 -3.75 -15.17 1.70
C PHE A 91 -2.92 -16.41 1.34
N PRO A 92 -3.24 -17.59 1.90
CA PRO A 92 -2.57 -18.83 1.55
C PRO A 92 -2.68 -19.12 0.04
N CYS A 93 -1.60 -19.61 -0.57
CA CYS A 93 -1.59 -19.91 -2.01
C CYS A 93 -0.71 -21.11 -2.35
N ASN A 94 -1.27 -22.09 -3.05
CA ASN A 94 -0.57 -23.32 -3.40
C ASN A 94 0.06 -23.32 -4.81
N GLN A 95 0.00 -22.20 -5.55
CA GLN A 95 0.48 -22.13 -6.94
C GLN A 95 2.01 -22.17 -7.09
N PHE A 96 2.76 -22.06 -5.99
CA PHE A 96 4.21 -21.95 -6.00
C PHE A 96 4.84 -23.20 -5.38
N ALA A 97 5.30 -24.11 -6.25
CA ALA A 97 5.91 -25.40 -5.88
C ALA A 97 5.09 -26.23 -4.88
N SER A 98 3.75 -26.09 -4.91
CA SER A 98 2.82 -26.78 -4.02
C SER A 98 3.18 -26.64 -2.53
N GLN A 99 3.63 -25.46 -2.13
CA GLN A 99 4.13 -25.18 -0.77
C GLN A 99 3.03 -24.84 0.26
N GLU A 100 1.76 -24.88 -0.13
CA GLU A 100 0.60 -24.73 0.75
C GLU A 100 -0.48 -25.80 0.43
N PRO A 101 -0.12 -27.10 0.51
CA PRO A 101 -1.00 -28.16 0.04
C PRO A 101 -2.18 -28.45 0.98
N GLY A 102 -2.09 -28.01 2.24
CA GLY A 102 -3.06 -28.36 3.28
C GLY A 102 -4.42 -27.71 3.10
N THR A 103 -5.42 -28.21 3.82
CA THR A 103 -6.75 -27.59 3.91
C THR A 103 -6.70 -26.31 4.74
N ASN A 104 -7.78 -25.52 4.73
CA ASN A 104 -7.83 -24.30 5.54
C ASN A 104 -7.67 -24.60 7.03
N GLU A 105 -8.21 -25.72 7.52
CA GLU A 105 -8.08 -26.17 8.91
C GLU A 105 -6.61 -26.48 9.25
N GLU A 106 -5.90 -27.20 8.37
CA GLU A 106 -4.47 -27.51 8.56
C GLU A 106 -3.60 -26.23 8.49
N ILE A 107 -3.98 -25.28 7.63
CA ILE A 107 -3.30 -23.98 7.51
C ILE A 107 -3.51 -23.16 8.78
N GLU A 108 -4.75 -23.07 9.27
CA GLU A 108 -5.09 -22.35 10.50
C GLU A 108 -4.31 -22.91 11.69
N GLU A 109 -4.32 -24.24 11.86
CA GLU A 109 -3.56 -24.90 12.92
C GLU A 109 -2.06 -24.57 12.84
N ALA A 110 -1.47 -24.65 11.65
CA ALA A 110 -0.06 -24.32 11.45
C ALA A 110 0.23 -22.85 11.79
N VAL A 111 -0.65 -21.93 11.38
CA VAL A 111 -0.48 -20.50 11.65
C VAL A 111 -0.63 -20.19 13.14
N CYS A 112 -1.65 -20.73 13.82
CA CYS A 112 -1.87 -20.48 15.24
C CYS A 112 -0.77 -21.10 16.12
N THR A 113 -0.37 -22.34 15.84
CA THR A 113 0.53 -23.09 16.74
C THR A 113 2.01 -22.82 16.45
N ARG A 114 2.41 -22.98 15.18
CA ARG A 114 3.81 -22.95 14.77
C ARG A 114 4.28 -21.53 14.50
N PHE A 115 3.47 -20.71 13.83
CA PHE A 115 3.84 -19.35 13.46
C PHE A 115 3.34 -18.29 14.44
N LYS A 116 2.35 -18.61 15.27
CA LYS A 116 1.73 -17.71 16.25
C LYS A 116 1.34 -16.38 15.64
N ALA A 117 0.77 -16.40 14.43
CA ALA A 117 0.30 -15.17 13.81
C ALA A 117 -1.00 -14.71 14.45
N ASP A 118 -1.07 -13.42 14.75
CA ASP A 118 -2.22 -12.75 15.39
C ASP A 118 -3.00 -11.88 14.38
N PHE A 119 -2.59 -11.88 13.12
CA PHE A 119 -3.25 -11.17 12.02
C PHE A 119 -4.16 -12.11 11.22
N PRO A 120 -5.21 -11.57 10.55
CA PRO A 120 -6.16 -12.37 9.78
C PRO A 120 -5.51 -13.23 8.68
N ILE A 121 -5.86 -14.52 8.70
CA ILE A 121 -5.62 -15.46 7.59
C ILE A 121 -6.94 -15.70 6.85
N PHE A 122 -6.87 -15.65 5.53
CA PHE A 122 -8.02 -15.82 4.65
C PHE A 122 -8.05 -17.19 3.99
N ASP A 123 -9.11 -17.46 3.25
CA ASP A 123 -9.25 -18.64 2.41
C ASP A 123 -8.08 -18.77 1.43
N LYS A 124 -7.72 -20.00 1.10
CA LYS A 124 -6.69 -20.30 0.12
C LYS A 124 -7.15 -19.87 -1.27
N ILE A 125 -6.36 -19.02 -1.93
CA ILE A 125 -6.71 -18.45 -3.24
C ILE A 125 -5.66 -18.72 -4.31
N GLU A 126 -6.08 -18.58 -5.57
CA GLU A 126 -5.17 -18.46 -6.71
C GLU A 126 -4.83 -16.99 -6.96
N VAL A 127 -3.54 -16.68 -7.11
CA VAL A 127 -3.03 -15.32 -7.33
C VAL A 127 -2.58 -15.07 -8.76
N ASN A 128 -2.55 -16.13 -9.59
CA ASN A 128 -2.19 -16.13 -11.00
C ASN A 128 -3.15 -17.01 -11.82
N GLY A 129 -3.08 -16.89 -13.15
CA GLY A 129 -3.86 -17.73 -14.07
C GLY A 129 -5.33 -17.32 -14.20
N LYS A 130 -6.12 -18.17 -14.88
CA LYS A 130 -7.53 -17.91 -15.20
C LYS A 130 -8.41 -17.75 -13.95
N ASN A 131 -8.06 -18.47 -12.88
CA ASN A 131 -8.79 -18.46 -11.61
C ASN A 131 -8.24 -17.43 -10.61
N THR A 132 -7.39 -16.48 -11.05
CA THR A 132 -6.87 -15.43 -10.15
C THR A 132 -8.03 -14.76 -9.40
N ALA A 133 -7.96 -14.71 -8.08
CA ALA A 133 -8.94 -14.04 -7.24
C ALA A 133 -9.09 -12.55 -7.63
N PRO A 134 -10.31 -11.97 -7.58
CA PRO A 134 -10.53 -10.56 -7.91
C PRO A 134 -9.58 -9.60 -7.20
N LEU A 135 -9.29 -9.85 -5.91
CA LEU A 135 -8.29 -9.10 -5.15
C LEU A 135 -6.92 -9.06 -5.84
N TYR A 136 -6.36 -10.22 -6.21
CA TYR A 136 -5.04 -10.25 -6.85
C TYR A 136 -5.08 -9.75 -8.30
N LYS A 137 -6.22 -9.76 -8.99
CA LYS A 137 -6.37 -9.06 -10.27
C LYS A 137 -6.20 -7.55 -10.07
N PHE A 138 -6.92 -6.97 -9.10
CA PHE A 138 -6.83 -5.55 -8.73
C PHE A 138 -5.42 -5.15 -8.28
N LEU A 139 -4.82 -5.89 -7.34
CA LEU A 139 -3.47 -5.57 -6.83
C LEU A 139 -2.42 -5.56 -7.95
N LYS A 140 -2.49 -6.53 -8.87
CA LYS A 140 -1.57 -6.62 -10.02
C LYS A 140 -1.82 -5.56 -11.08
N SER A 141 -3.05 -5.03 -11.23
CA SER A 141 -3.33 -3.94 -12.16
C SER A 141 -2.84 -2.60 -11.62
N GLU A 142 -2.99 -2.35 -10.31
CA GLU A 142 -2.54 -1.11 -9.67
C GLU A 142 -1.01 -1.04 -9.54
N ARG A 143 -0.38 -2.18 -9.17
CA ARG A 143 1.08 -2.30 -9.04
C ARG A 143 1.57 -3.61 -9.69
N GLY A 144 1.82 -3.50 -10.99
CA GLY A 144 2.41 -4.55 -11.82
C GLY A 144 3.86 -4.90 -11.47
N GLY A 145 4.39 -5.92 -12.12
CA GLY A 145 5.82 -6.26 -12.05
C GLY A 145 6.56 -5.61 -13.21
N LEU A 146 7.88 -5.41 -13.08
CA LEU A 146 8.69 -4.66 -14.06
C LEU A 146 8.58 -5.17 -15.51
N PHE A 147 8.41 -6.49 -15.68
CA PHE A 147 8.29 -7.14 -16.99
C PHE A 147 6.99 -7.94 -17.17
N VAL A 148 6.46 -8.49 -16.07
CA VAL A 148 5.23 -9.29 -16.08
C VAL A 148 4.51 -9.06 -14.76
N ASN A 149 3.20 -8.82 -14.82
CA ASN A 149 2.39 -8.52 -13.63
C ASN A 149 2.18 -9.72 -12.72
N ALA A 150 2.39 -10.94 -13.21
CA ALA A 150 2.26 -12.18 -12.45
C ALA A 150 3.05 -12.15 -11.12
N ILE A 151 2.45 -12.72 -10.07
CA ILE A 151 3.14 -12.96 -8.79
C ILE A 151 4.22 -14.02 -9.03
N LYS A 152 5.45 -13.75 -8.60
CA LYS A 152 6.61 -14.59 -8.93
C LYS A 152 6.82 -15.73 -7.94
N TRP A 153 6.44 -15.53 -6.68
CA TRP A 153 6.62 -16.52 -5.62
C TRP A 153 5.72 -16.24 -4.41
N ASN A 154 5.75 -17.15 -3.44
CA ASN A 154 5.25 -16.92 -2.09
C ASN A 154 5.87 -15.66 -1.48
N PHE A 155 5.13 -15.00 -0.61
CA PHE A 155 5.54 -13.81 0.14
C PHE A 155 5.74 -12.56 -0.72
N THR A 156 5.05 -12.41 -1.85
CA THR A 156 4.90 -11.07 -2.46
C THR A 156 3.97 -10.24 -1.57
N LYS A 157 4.30 -8.97 -1.34
CA LYS A 157 3.50 -8.07 -0.51
C LYS A 157 3.02 -6.86 -1.28
N PHE A 158 1.85 -6.35 -0.91
CA PHE A 158 1.32 -5.09 -1.38
C PHE A 158 1.00 -4.21 -0.18
N LEU A 159 1.50 -2.98 -0.18
CA LEU A 159 1.11 -1.97 0.79
C LEU A 159 -0.03 -1.15 0.20
N VAL A 160 -1.12 -1.01 0.95
CA VAL A 160 -2.33 -0.29 0.56
C VAL A 160 -2.59 0.80 1.58
N ASN A 161 -2.89 2.01 1.14
CA ASN A 161 -3.19 3.13 2.03
C ASN A 161 -4.62 3.07 2.58
N LYS A 162 -4.98 4.06 3.41
CA LYS A 162 -6.26 4.14 4.12
C LYS A 162 -7.47 4.37 3.19
N GLU A 163 -7.21 4.84 1.97
CA GLU A 163 -8.19 5.07 0.92
C GLU A 163 -8.36 3.85 -0.01
N GLY A 164 -7.60 2.78 0.24
CA GLY A 164 -7.69 1.53 -0.53
C GLY A 164 -6.87 1.52 -1.83
N LYS A 165 -5.98 2.50 -2.03
CA LYS A 165 -5.06 2.54 -3.18
C LYS A 165 -3.78 1.76 -2.89
N VAL A 166 -3.31 1.02 -3.89
CA VAL A 166 -2.06 0.26 -3.78
C VAL A 166 -0.87 1.19 -3.92
N VAL A 167 -0.12 1.32 -2.83
CA VAL A 167 1.03 2.20 -2.71
C VAL A 167 2.25 1.57 -3.38
N GLU A 168 2.60 0.35 -2.99
CA GLU A 168 3.82 -0.32 -3.42
C GLU A 168 3.66 -1.85 -3.43
N ARG A 169 4.45 -2.51 -4.27
CA ARG A 169 4.58 -3.96 -4.35
C ARG A 169 6.01 -4.39 -4.03
N TYR A 170 6.15 -5.30 -3.07
CA TYR A 170 7.43 -5.80 -2.60
C TYR A 170 7.68 -7.23 -3.07
N ALA A 171 8.94 -7.51 -3.43
CA ALA A 171 9.36 -8.82 -3.87
C ALA A 171 9.30 -9.87 -2.73
N PRO A 172 9.19 -11.16 -3.05
CA PRO A 172 9.31 -12.27 -2.10
C PRO A 172 10.49 -12.18 -1.13
N THR A 173 11.62 -11.67 -1.61
CA THR A 173 12.88 -11.54 -0.87
C THR A 173 12.97 -10.27 -0.03
N THR A 174 12.03 -9.33 -0.18
CA THR A 174 11.98 -8.14 0.67
C THR A 174 11.55 -8.54 2.08
N SER A 175 12.42 -8.29 3.06
CA SER A 175 12.12 -8.46 4.48
C SER A 175 10.89 -7.61 4.88
N PRO A 176 9.89 -8.18 5.59
CA PRO A 176 8.81 -7.38 6.16
C PRO A 176 9.27 -6.21 7.04
N LEU A 177 10.39 -6.35 7.77
CA LEU A 177 10.94 -5.24 8.56
C LEU A 177 11.47 -4.09 7.69
N ALA A 178 11.96 -4.37 6.48
CA ALA A 178 12.36 -3.32 5.55
C ALA A 178 11.15 -2.50 5.02
N ILE A 179 9.93 -3.04 5.14
CA ILE A 179 8.67 -2.37 4.77
C ILE A 179 8.18 -1.45 5.90
N GLU A 180 8.65 -1.64 7.14
CA GLU A 180 8.22 -0.86 8.30
C GLU A 180 8.28 0.65 8.04
N ARG A 181 9.38 1.12 7.45
CA ARG A 181 9.57 2.53 7.13
C ARG A 181 8.45 3.05 6.24
N ASP A 182 8.11 2.30 5.20
CA ASP A 182 7.06 2.67 4.25
C ASP A 182 5.68 2.63 4.88
N ALA A 183 5.39 1.56 5.63
CA ALA A 183 4.15 1.42 6.38
C ALA A 183 3.94 2.59 7.35
N ARG A 184 5.01 3.01 8.07
CA ARG A 184 4.99 4.18 8.96
C ARG A 184 4.58 5.44 8.19
N TYR A 185 5.21 5.74 7.06
CA TYR A 185 4.88 6.91 6.24
C TYR A 185 3.43 6.89 5.72
N VAL A 186 2.92 5.73 5.30
CA VAL A 186 1.53 5.60 4.83
C VAL A 186 0.54 5.75 5.98
N VAL A 187 0.80 5.13 7.14
CA VAL A 187 -0.08 5.20 8.33
C VAL A 187 -0.37 6.64 8.75
N VAL A 188 0.57 7.53 8.49
CA VAL A 188 0.51 8.90 8.99
C VAL A 188 0.18 9.94 7.91
N GLY A 189 -0.09 9.50 6.68
CA GLY A 189 -0.42 10.37 5.56
C GLY A 189 0.76 11.16 4.99
N LEU A 190 2.00 10.71 5.23
CA LEU A 190 3.22 11.33 4.68
C LEU A 190 3.77 10.59 3.46
N TRP A 191 3.03 9.60 2.95
CA TRP A 191 3.36 8.97 1.68
C TRP A 191 2.88 9.85 0.52
N LEU A 192 3.83 10.30 -0.30
CA LEU A 192 3.53 11.10 -1.49
C LEU A 192 3.91 10.33 -2.75
N GLU A 193 3.03 10.41 -3.74
CA GLU A 193 3.36 10.01 -5.10
C GLU A 193 4.34 11.02 -5.73
N CYS A 194 5.13 10.59 -6.73
CA CYS A 194 6.12 11.45 -7.37
C CYS A 194 5.55 12.81 -7.81
N GLU A 195 4.34 12.83 -8.36
CA GLU A 195 3.69 14.06 -8.81
C GLU A 195 3.38 15.02 -7.65
N GLN A 196 2.93 14.48 -6.51
CA GLN A 196 2.68 15.26 -5.29
C GLN A 196 4.00 15.81 -4.71
N THR A 197 5.08 15.03 -4.76
CA THR A 197 6.41 15.49 -4.36
C THR A 197 6.90 16.63 -5.26
N VAL A 198 6.70 16.55 -6.58
CA VAL A 198 7.04 17.62 -7.53
C VAL A 198 6.22 18.89 -7.25
N LEU A 199 4.92 18.77 -6.99
CA LEU A 199 4.06 19.91 -6.65
C LEU A 199 4.48 20.58 -5.34
N LEU A 200 4.87 19.80 -4.33
CA LEU A 200 5.44 20.36 -3.10
C LEU A 200 6.75 21.10 -3.38
N ILE A 201 7.69 20.50 -4.10
CA ILE A 201 8.96 21.15 -4.44
C ILE A 201 8.72 22.49 -5.17
N GLN A 202 7.75 22.54 -6.09
CA GLN A 202 7.34 23.77 -6.78
C GLN A 202 6.72 24.80 -5.83
N LYS A 203 5.86 24.38 -4.91
CA LYS A 203 5.21 25.24 -3.90
C LYS A 203 6.20 25.81 -2.88
N TRP A 204 7.32 25.14 -2.63
CA TRP A 204 8.38 25.57 -1.71
C TRP A 204 9.39 26.58 -2.32
N GLU A 205 9.17 27.06 -3.56
CA GLU A 205 10.06 28.00 -4.27
C GLU A 205 11.55 27.60 -4.25
N ILE A 206 11.83 26.28 -4.26
CA ILE A 206 13.21 25.77 -4.27
C ILE A 206 13.89 26.24 -5.56
N PRO A 207 15.10 26.86 -5.51
CA PRO A 207 15.70 27.52 -6.67
C PRO A 207 15.85 26.60 -7.89
N ARG A 208 15.51 27.11 -9.08
CA ARG A 208 15.51 26.36 -10.37
C ARG A 208 16.82 25.62 -10.70
N GLN A 209 17.97 26.09 -10.22
CA GLN A 209 19.26 25.41 -10.40
C GLN A 209 19.37 24.08 -9.65
N VAL A 210 18.55 23.88 -8.61
CA VAL A 210 18.44 22.63 -7.83
C VAL A 210 17.53 21.62 -8.53
N MET A 211 16.66 22.07 -9.45
CA MET A 211 15.65 21.23 -10.11
C MET A 211 16.16 20.39 -11.28
N SER A 212 17.27 20.77 -11.93
CA SER A 212 17.73 20.09 -13.16
C SER A 212 18.29 18.68 -12.91
N SER A 213 18.83 18.41 -11.71
CA SER A 213 19.33 17.10 -11.29
C SER A 213 18.23 16.18 -10.74
N GLY A 214 17.14 16.74 -10.19
CA GLY A 214 16.09 15.99 -9.51
C GLY A 214 14.99 15.40 -10.40
N LEU A 215 14.60 16.12 -11.45
CA LEU A 215 13.62 15.60 -12.41
C LEU A 215 14.12 14.32 -13.09
N HIS A 216 15.43 14.24 -13.35
CA HIS A 216 16.09 13.07 -13.94
C HIS A 216 16.12 11.84 -13.01
N SER A 217 16.06 12.03 -11.70
CA SER A 217 15.98 10.94 -10.71
C SER A 217 14.59 10.31 -10.65
N CYS A 218 13.54 11.13 -10.73
CA CYS A 218 12.15 10.66 -10.78
C CYS A 218 11.81 9.94 -12.10
N THR A 219 12.52 10.25 -13.19
CA THR A 219 12.32 9.58 -14.49
C THR A 219 12.97 8.20 -14.58
N ASN A 220 13.94 7.88 -13.70
CA ASN A 220 14.72 6.63 -13.77
C ASN A 220 14.63 5.74 -12.51
N THR A 221 13.90 6.16 -11.47
CA THR A 221 13.53 5.32 -10.33
C THR A 221 12.02 5.04 -10.36
N PRO A 222 11.54 3.85 -9.96
CA PRO A 222 10.13 3.51 -10.13
C PRO A 222 9.26 4.37 -9.21
N ARG A 223 8.65 5.41 -9.78
CA ARG A 223 7.30 5.98 -9.52
C ARG A 223 6.84 6.29 -8.08
N SER A 224 7.70 6.22 -7.06
CA SER A 224 7.48 6.89 -5.77
C SER A 224 8.81 7.42 -5.20
N ALA A 225 8.98 8.74 -5.16
CA ALA A 225 10.11 9.38 -4.51
C ALA A 225 9.71 9.67 -3.06
N ARG A 226 10.32 8.93 -2.13
CA ARG A 226 10.20 9.17 -0.67
C ARG A 226 10.72 10.57 -0.40
N ILE A 227 9.94 11.41 0.29
CA ILE A 227 10.32 12.81 0.59
C ILE A 227 11.72 12.89 1.20
N THR A 228 12.08 11.94 2.08
CA THR A 228 13.40 11.90 2.73
C THR A 228 14.54 11.69 1.75
N ASP A 229 14.40 10.77 0.80
CA ASP A 229 15.46 10.46 -0.18
C ASP A 229 15.61 11.64 -1.17
N ALA A 230 14.51 12.32 -1.48
CA ALA A 230 14.46 13.55 -2.26
C ALA A 230 14.91 14.81 -1.47
N MET A 231 15.23 14.70 -0.18
CA MET A 231 15.72 15.81 0.64
C MET A 231 17.17 15.60 1.06
N GLU A 232 17.57 14.37 1.39
CA GLU A 232 18.95 13.96 1.70
C GLU A 232 19.92 14.28 0.57
N GLY A 233 19.52 14.11 -0.69
CA GLY A 233 20.33 14.46 -1.86
C GLY A 233 20.57 15.97 -2.06
N TYR A 234 19.89 16.84 -1.31
CA TYR A 234 19.84 18.29 -1.58
C TYR A 234 20.31 19.16 -0.41
N GLY A 235 20.85 18.57 0.66
CA GLY A 235 21.48 19.31 1.76
C GLY A 235 20.50 20.18 2.58
N ILE A 236 19.20 19.87 2.55
CA ILE A 236 18.18 20.54 3.38
C ILE A 236 18.28 19.98 4.81
N ASN A 237 19.36 20.34 5.51
CA ASN A 237 19.71 19.79 6.82
C ASN A 237 18.62 20.02 7.89
N ARG A 238 17.79 21.06 7.77
CA ARG A 238 16.75 21.38 8.76
C ARG A 238 15.55 20.42 8.77
N ILE A 239 15.26 19.76 7.66
CA ILE A 239 14.14 18.79 7.57
C ILE A 239 14.68 17.37 7.72
N ILE A 240 15.91 17.11 7.23
CA ILE A 240 16.64 15.86 7.47
C ILE A 240 16.89 15.64 8.97
N GLU A 241 17.23 16.68 9.75
CA GLU A 241 17.30 16.59 11.22
C GLU A 241 15.95 16.23 11.89
N ILE A 242 14.82 16.50 11.23
CA ILE A 242 13.50 16.16 11.75
C ILE A 242 13.12 14.71 11.39
N THR A 243 13.49 14.25 10.19
CA THR A 243 13.16 12.90 9.69
C THR A 243 14.17 11.82 10.10
N SER A 244 15.44 12.19 10.32
CA SER A 244 16.51 11.25 10.74
C SER A 244 16.47 10.88 12.23
N PHE A 245 15.59 11.52 13.02
CA PHE A 245 15.40 11.30 14.45
C PHE A 245 13.97 10.83 14.80
N ALA A 246 13.21 10.36 13.81
CA ALA A 246 11.78 10.06 13.90
C ALA A 246 11.42 8.74 14.62
N ASP A 247 12.15 8.39 15.68
CA ASP A 247 11.78 7.32 16.62
C ASP A 247 10.97 7.84 17.82
N ASP A 248 10.78 9.16 17.94
CA ASP A 248 9.98 9.79 18.99
C ASP A 248 8.63 10.30 18.43
N GLU A 249 7.54 9.73 18.95
CA GLU A 249 6.14 9.97 18.56
C GLU A 249 5.76 11.48 18.61
N ASN A 250 6.37 12.24 19.52
CA ASN A 250 6.12 13.68 19.68
C ASN A 250 6.69 14.56 18.56
N ARG A 251 7.82 14.17 17.97
CA ARG A 251 8.49 14.96 16.90
C ARG A 251 7.92 14.64 15.53
N PHE A 252 7.28 13.49 15.42
CA PHE A 252 6.55 13.04 14.26
C PHE A 252 5.23 13.82 14.08
N ILE A 253 4.55 14.14 15.18
CA ILE A 253 3.40 15.07 15.21
C ILE A 253 3.80 16.43 14.65
N ALA A 254 5.00 16.93 14.94
CA ALA A 254 5.48 18.20 14.40
C ALA A 254 5.61 18.22 12.86
N VAL A 255 5.99 17.09 12.24
CA VAL A 255 6.02 16.97 10.77
C VAL A 255 4.61 16.95 10.19
N GLN A 256 3.68 16.25 10.85
CA GLN A 256 2.27 16.25 10.45
C GLN A 256 1.64 17.64 10.58
N ASP A 257 1.91 18.37 11.66
CA ASP A 257 1.40 19.72 11.88
C ASP A 257 1.96 20.72 10.87
N LEU A 258 3.26 20.61 10.54
CA LEU A 258 3.86 21.33 9.42
C LEU A 258 3.12 21.02 8.12
N TYR A 259 2.94 19.75 7.77
CA TYR A 259 2.25 19.34 6.54
C TYR A 259 0.79 19.84 6.48
N LYS A 260 0.02 19.72 7.58
CA LYS A 260 -1.36 20.20 7.70
C LYS A 260 -1.48 21.72 7.59
N SER A 261 -0.58 22.47 8.24
CA SER A 261 -0.55 23.94 8.16
C SER A 261 -0.35 24.46 6.73
N PHE A 262 0.31 23.68 5.86
CA PHE A 262 0.58 24.06 4.47
C PHE A 262 -0.51 23.65 3.48
N ASN A 263 -1.23 22.56 3.74
CA ASN A 263 -2.32 22.10 2.88
C ASN A 263 -3.67 22.71 3.25
N GLY A 264 -3.74 23.48 4.33
CA GLY A 264 -4.91 24.26 4.70
C GLY A 264 -6.08 23.34 5.04
N ASP A 265 -6.10 22.81 6.26
CA ASP A 265 -7.39 22.49 6.84
C ASP A 265 -8.18 23.80 6.90
N GLY A 266 -9.21 23.90 6.07
CA GLY A 266 -10.32 24.84 6.22
C GLY A 266 -11.14 24.52 7.46
N GLY A 267 -10.48 24.38 8.61
CA GLY A 267 -11.11 24.37 9.91
C GLY A 267 -11.36 25.80 10.33
N ASN A 268 -12.62 26.23 10.23
CA ASN A 268 -13.10 27.44 10.87
C ASN A 268 -12.83 27.35 12.38
N GLU A 269 -11.94 28.19 12.89
CA GLU A 269 -12.13 28.93 14.14
C GLU A 269 -11.76 30.40 13.92
#